data_AF-A0A1G8RYE8-F1
#
_entry.id   AF-A0A1G8RYE8-F1
#
_cell.length_a   1.000
_cell.length_b   1.000
_cell.length_c   1.000
_cell.angle_alpha   90.00
_cell.angle_beta   90.00
_cell.angle_gamma   90.00
#
_symmetry.space_group_name_H-M   'P 1'
#
loop_
_entity.id
_entity.type
_entity.pdbx_description
1 polymer ?
#
loop_
_entity_poly.entity_id
_entity_poly.type
_entity_poly.pdbx_seq_one_letter_code
_entity_poly.pdbx_strand_id
1 'polypeptide(L)'
;MSWIHDLLAGAGVGLVGGLTSGFMGVSPGGGLVIFSVLLLGAEQHVAQGTSLIAQVPPTGLAGVRRYWQSGKRSRLPWIVWIGLGFLIGGAGGGYAAAAVSDSVLQWTYVVYLVALIALLILRRERKDGSNEAGDRNDLPWLPLLLIGMLAGFSSGFMGIGGGLAITVGLAAGLRVPQHQAQLVSLIFSIIPTTVPPAWIYWSKGLMVGWPAIIGILAGLWIGTDLGARAANGVSKSLLRRMMIGFVALMALYMSYKALF
;
A
#
# COMPACT_ATOMS: atom_id res chain seq x y z
N MET A 1 -12.26 -28.57 11.01
CA MET A 1 -11.90 -28.49 9.56
C MET A 1 -11.90 -27.06 9.01
N SER A 2 -12.44 -26.04 9.71
CA SER A 2 -12.40 -24.63 9.29
C SER A 2 -10.99 -24.00 9.26
N TRP A 3 -10.13 -24.36 10.22
CA TRP A 3 -8.80 -23.75 10.38
C TRP A 3 -7.89 -23.88 9.15
N ILE A 4 -7.87 -25.06 8.53
CA ILE A 4 -7.03 -25.35 7.36
C ILE A 4 -7.58 -24.62 6.13
N HIS A 5 -8.90 -24.59 5.97
CA HIS A 5 -9.54 -23.85 4.87
C HIS A 5 -9.22 -22.35 4.96
N ASP A 6 -9.38 -21.75 6.14
CA ASP A 6 -9.09 -20.33 6.36
C ASP A 6 -7.61 -20.02 6.10
N LEU A 7 -6.71 -20.91 6.54
CA LEU A 7 -5.28 -20.79 6.29
C LEU A 7 -4.95 -20.88 4.79
N LEU A 8 -5.52 -21.83 4.06
CA LEU A 8 -5.29 -21.97 2.61
C LEU A 8 -5.90 -20.82 1.81
N ALA A 9 -7.12 -20.39 2.16
CA ALA A 9 -7.76 -19.25 1.51
C ALA A 9 -7.00 -17.95 1.80
N GLY A 10 -6.54 -17.77 3.05
CA GLY A 10 -5.65 -16.69 3.43
C GLY A 10 -4.32 -16.73 2.66
N ALA A 11 -3.72 -17.91 2.52
CA ALA A 11 -2.52 -18.10 1.70
C ALA A 11 -2.76 -17.73 0.23
N GLY A 12 -3.94 -18.03 -0.31
CA GLY A 12 -4.36 -17.56 -1.64
C GLY A 12 -4.40 -16.03 -1.74
N VAL A 13 -5.07 -15.36 -0.79
CA VAL A 13 -5.12 -13.89 -0.71
C VAL A 13 -3.71 -13.29 -0.65
N GLY A 14 -2.89 -13.82 0.25
CA GLY A 14 -1.51 -13.39 0.43
C GLY A 14 -0.67 -13.61 -0.82
N LEU A 15 -0.81 -14.75 -1.49
CA LEU A 15 -0.05 -15.10 -2.68
C LEU A 15 -0.40 -14.19 -3.86
N VAL A 16 -1.68 -13.96 -4.14
CA VAL A 16 -2.08 -13.07 -5.25
C VAL A 16 -1.76 -11.61 -4.91
N GLY A 17 -2.03 -11.17 -3.67
CA GLY A 17 -1.66 -9.83 -3.20
C GLY A 17 -0.14 -9.60 -3.21
N GLY A 18 0.63 -10.61 -2.82
CA GLY A 18 2.09 -10.58 -2.85
C GLY A 18 2.63 -10.60 -4.27
N LEU A 19 2.11 -11.45 -5.16
CA LEU A 19 2.55 -11.55 -6.55
C LEU A 19 2.32 -10.23 -7.28
N THR A 20 1.15 -9.62 -7.10
CA THR A 20 0.83 -8.31 -7.68
C THR A 20 1.72 -7.20 -7.10
N SER A 21 1.90 -7.16 -5.77
CA SER A 21 2.79 -6.21 -5.08
C SER A 21 4.25 -6.35 -5.52
N GLY A 22 4.80 -7.55 -5.54
CA GLY A 22 6.18 -7.85 -5.92
C GLY A 22 6.44 -7.55 -7.39
N PHE A 23 5.49 -7.90 -8.26
CA PHE A 23 5.56 -7.62 -9.69
C PHE A 23 5.53 -6.12 -9.96
N MET A 24 4.64 -5.38 -9.30
CA MET A 24 4.45 -3.95 -9.53
C MET A 24 5.39 -3.06 -8.71
N GLY A 25 6.02 -3.59 -7.66
CA GLY A 25 6.84 -2.81 -6.73
C GLY A 25 6.05 -1.80 -5.91
N VAL A 26 4.77 -2.07 -5.61
CA VAL A 26 3.88 -1.22 -4.80
C VAL A 26 3.45 -1.95 -3.52
N SER A 27 2.93 -1.22 -2.54
CA SER A 27 2.38 -1.81 -1.32
C SER A 27 1.31 -2.86 -1.63
N PRO A 28 1.29 -4.02 -0.93
CA PRO A 28 0.27 -5.04 -1.15
C PRO A 28 -1.11 -4.65 -0.64
N GLY A 29 -1.22 -3.65 0.23
CA GLY A 29 -2.48 -3.31 0.92
C GLY A 29 -3.67 -3.07 0.00
N GLY A 30 -3.44 -2.49 -1.19
CA GLY A 30 -4.51 -2.34 -2.17
C GLY A 30 -5.07 -3.69 -2.63
N GLY A 31 -4.19 -4.58 -3.10
CA GLY A 31 -4.59 -5.93 -3.48
C GLY A 31 -5.21 -6.71 -2.32
N LEU A 32 -4.63 -6.64 -1.13
CA LEU A 32 -5.09 -7.42 0.03
C LEU A 32 -6.54 -7.10 0.42
N VAL A 33 -6.95 -5.83 0.42
CA VAL A 33 -8.35 -5.48 0.72
C VAL A 33 -9.30 -6.15 -0.28
N ILE A 34 -9.00 -6.06 -1.58
CA ILE A 34 -9.86 -6.64 -2.62
C ILE A 34 -9.86 -8.16 -2.56
N PHE A 35 -8.70 -8.78 -2.40
CA PHE A 35 -8.60 -10.23 -2.37
C PHE A 35 -9.21 -10.81 -1.09
N SER A 36 -9.13 -10.12 0.05
CA SER A 36 -9.87 -10.52 1.26
C SER A 36 -11.37 -10.46 1.03
N VAL A 37 -11.87 -9.44 0.34
CA VAL A 37 -13.29 -9.37 -0.05
C VAL A 37 -13.66 -10.51 -1.01
N LEU A 38 -12.84 -10.74 -2.04
CA LEU A 38 -13.17 -11.65 -3.14
C LEU A 38 -12.99 -13.13 -2.79
N LEU A 39 -11.93 -13.48 -2.05
CA LEU A 39 -11.58 -14.87 -1.75
C LEU A 39 -12.03 -15.32 -0.35
N LEU A 40 -12.16 -14.39 0.61
CA LEU A 40 -12.61 -14.72 1.97
C LEU A 40 -14.06 -14.28 2.22
N GLY A 41 -14.71 -13.62 1.26
CA GLY A 41 -16.05 -13.07 1.44
C GLY A 41 -16.12 -11.99 2.52
N ALA A 42 -15.00 -11.35 2.84
CA ALA A 42 -14.94 -10.38 3.93
C ALA A 42 -15.77 -9.12 3.61
N GLU A 43 -16.45 -8.61 4.63
CA GLU A 43 -17.00 -7.26 4.63
C GLU A 43 -15.88 -6.22 4.47
N GLN A 44 -16.24 -5.00 4.04
CA GLN A 44 -15.23 -4.03 3.66
C GLN A 44 -14.34 -3.62 4.85
N HIS A 45 -14.94 -3.38 6.02
CA HIS A 45 -14.19 -3.04 7.23
C HIS A 45 -13.27 -4.19 7.68
N VAL A 46 -13.76 -5.43 7.61
CA VAL A 46 -13.00 -6.63 7.98
C VAL A 46 -11.81 -6.83 7.03
N ALA A 47 -12.01 -6.63 5.72
CA ALA A 47 -10.95 -6.72 4.73
C ALA A 47 -9.86 -5.66 4.94
N GLN A 48 -10.26 -4.44 5.29
CA GLN A 48 -9.31 -3.36 5.60
C GLN A 48 -8.50 -3.62 6.88
N GLY A 49 -9.16 -4.02 7.95
CA GLY A 49 -8.47 -4.36 9.20
C GLY A 49 -7.50 -5.53 9.01
N THR A 50 -7.95 -6.57 8.30
CA THR A 50 -7.11 -7.71 7.91
C THR A 50 -5.89 -7.26 7.11
N SER A 51 -6.08 -6.41 6.10
CA SER A 51 -4.99 -5.86 5.30
C SER A 51 -4.00 -5.04 6.14
N LEU A 52 -4.49 -4.19 7.04
CA LEU A 52 -3.66 -3.37 7.92
C LEU A 52 -2.81 -4.22 8.87
N ILE A 53 -3.42 -5.24 9.48
CA ILE A 53 -2.74 -6.19 10.39
C ILE A 53 -1.71 -7.01 9.62
N ALA A 54 -2.06 -7.51 8.43
CA ALA A 54 -1.14 -8.25 7.58
C ALA A 54 0.06 -7.41 7.11
N GLN A 55 -0.08 -6.08 7.06
CA GLN A 55 1.01 -5.16 6.69
C GLN A 55 1.86 -4.69 7.88
N VAL A 56 1.52 -5.06 9.12
CA VAL A 56 2.36 -4.73 10.29
C VAL A 56 3.72 -5.42 10.22
N PRO A 57 3.81 -6.73 9.90
CA PRO A 57 5.10 -7.36 9.65
C PRO A 57 5.75 -6.80 8.37
N PRO A 58 7.09 -6.81 8.27
CA PRO A 58 7.77 -6.49 7.02
C PRO A 58 7.36 -7.49 5.93
N THR A 59 6.48 -7.08 5.03
CA THR A 59 5.85 -7.97 4.04
C THR A 59 6.51 -7.94 2.67
N GLY A 60 7.47 -7.03 2.44
CA GLY A 60 8.14 -6.86 1.14
C GLY A 60 9.65 -7.03 1.20
N LEU A 61 10.18 -8.26 1.05
CA LEU A 61 11.62 -8.52 0.97
C LEU A 61 12.29 -7.72 -0.15
N ALA A 62 11.63 -7.58 -1.30
CA ALA A 62 12.15 -6.81 -2.43
C ALA A 62 12.30 -5.30 -2.11
N GLY A 63 11.35 -4.74 -1.34
CA GLY A 63 11.39 -3.35 -0.90
C GLY A 63 12.52 -3.09 0.09
N VAL A 64 12.66 -4.00 1.07
CA VAL A 64 13.79 -4.00 2.02
C VAL A 64 15.11 -4.09 1.26
N ARG A 65 15.27 -5.09 0.38
CA ARG A 65 16.51 -5.31 -0.36
C ARG A 65 16.91 -4.12 -1.22
N ARG A 66 15.97 -3.52 -1.96
CA ARG A 66 16.22 -2.32 -2.79
C ARG A 66 16.61 -1.12 -1.95
N TYR A 67 15.96 -0.93 -0.80
CA TYR A 67 16.31 0.16 0.11
C TYR A 67 17.74 0.00 0.66
N TRP A 68 18.08 -1.19 1.15
CA TRP A 68 19.42 -1.48 1.68
C TRP A 68 20.52 -1.36 0.62
N GLN A 69 20.27 -1.85 -0.60
CA GLN A 69 21.19 -1.72 -1.73
C GLN A 69 21.37 -0.27 -2.20
N SER A 70 20.43 0.62 -1.90
CA SER A 70 20.51 2.02 -2.34
C SER A 70 21.58 2.84 -1.62
N GLY A 71 22.12 2.37 -0.48
CA GLY A 71 23.26 2.97 0.24
C GLY A 71 23.08 4.41 0.75
N LYS A 72 21.94 5.06 0.48
CA LYS A 72 21.70 6.49 0.76
C LYS A 72 21.10 6.69 2.15
N ARG A 73 21.97 6.83 3.16
CA ARG A 73 21.64 7.02 4.58
C ARG A 73 21.13 8.43 4.97
N SER A 74 21.07 9.40 4.05
CA SER A 74 20.96 10.84 4.39
C SER A 74 19.55 11.43 4.63
N ARG A 75 18.47 10.63 4.74
CA ARG A 75 17.08 11.17 4.80
C ARG A 75 16.33 10.91 6.11
N LEU A 76 17.04 10.71 7.21
CA LEU A 76 16.43 10.39 8.51
C LEU A 76 15.37 11.43 8.96
N PRO A 77 15.57 12.75 8.79
CA PRO A 77 14.56 13.74 9.16
C PRO A 77 13.24 13.57 8.40
N TRP A 78 13.29 13.21 7.12
CA TRP A 78 12.08 13.01 6.33
C TRP A 78 11.29 11.82 6.84
N ILE A 79 11.98 10.73 7.16
CA ILE A 79 11.37 9.51 7.69
C ILE A 79 10.69 9.81 9.03
N VAL A 80 11.33 10.60 9.90
CA VAL A 80 10.77 10.99 11.20
C VAL A 80 9.50 11.82 11.01
N TRP A 81 9.53 12.89 10.22
CA TRP A 81 8.38 13.79 10.07
C TRP A 81 7.21 13.14 9.29
N ILE A 82 7.51 12.43 8.21
CA ILE A 82 6.51 11.65 7.47
C ILE A 82 5.95 10.56 8.38
N GLY A 83 6.78 9.85 9.13
CA GLY A 83 6.36 8.80 10.05
C GLY A 83 5.45 9.32 11.16
N LEU A 84 5.82 10.44 11.80
CA LEU A 84 4.98 11.06 12.82
C LEU A 84 3.61 11.46 12.26
N GLY A 85 3.60 12.14 11.10
CA GLY A 85 2.37 12.45 10.40
C GLY A 85 1.56 11.20 10.09
N PHE A 86 2.22 10.14 9.60
CA PHE A 86 1.57 8.88 9.23
C PHE A 86 0.90 8.19 10.41
N LEU A 87 1.54 8.16 11.58
CA LEU A 87 0.96 7.56 12.77
C LEU A 87 -0.31 8.32 13.21
N ILE A 88 -0.24 9.67 13.23
CA ILE A 88 -1.38 10.54 13.59
C ILE A 88 -2.51 10.38 12.57
N GLY A 89 -2.19 10.53 11.29
CA GLY A 89 -3.15 10.39 10.19
C GLY A 89 -3.75 8.99 10.14
N GLY A 90 -2.93 7.95 10.35
CA GLY A 90 -3.35 6.55 10.37
C GLY A 90 -4.38 6.27 11.45
N ALA A 91 -4.13 6.74 12.67
CA ALA A 91 -5.11 6.65 13.74
C ALA A 91 -6.41 7.38 13.37
N GLY A 92 -6.31 8.63 12.88
CA GLY A 92 -7.47 9.40 12.43
C GLY A 92 -8.28 8.72 11.32
N GLY A 93 -7.59 8.17 10.32
CA GLY A 93 -8.19 7.44 9.21
C GLY A 93 -8.87 6.15 9.66
N GLY A 94 -8.27 5.41 10.60
CA GLY A 94 -8.88 4.20 11.16
C GLY A 94 -10.14 4.47 11.97
N TYR A 95 -10.15 5.52 12.79
CA TYR A 95 -11.38 5.95 13.48
C TYR A 95 -12.46 6.44 12.50
N ALA A 96 -12.07 7.22 11.50
CA ALA A 96 -12.99 7.72 10.47
C ALA A 96 -13.61 6.58 9.65
N ALA A 97 -12.82 5.61 9.19
CA ALA A 97 -13.34 4.46 8.44
C ALA A 97 -14.30 3.62 9.28
N ALA A 98 -13.99 3.43 10.57
CA ALA A 98 -14.87 2.71 11.46
C ALA A 98 -16.15 3.48 11.88
N ALA A 99 -16.31 4.72 11.44
CA ALA A 99 -17.50 5.55 11.67
C ALA A 99 -18.39 5.71 10.42
N VAL A 100 -17.91 5.25 9.24
CA VAL A 100 -18.66 5.31 7.98
C VAL A 100 -19.13 3.91 7.55
N SER A 101 -20.15 3.85 6.68
CA SER A 101 -20.68 2.61 6.15
C SER A 101 -19.78 1.99 5.06
N ASP A 102 -19.93 0.69 4.82
CA ASP A 102 -19.22 -0.07 3.78
C ASP A 102 -19.35 0.58 2.40
N SER A 103 -20.53 1.10 2.05
CA SER A 103 -20.76 1.74 0.75
C SER A 103 -19.89 2.98 0.57
N VAL A 104 -19.77 3.84 1.58
CA VAL A 104 -18.90 5.03 1.53
C VAL A 104 -17.45 4.62 1.35
N LEU A 105 -17.05 3.56 2.06
CA LEU A 105 -15.71 3.03 2.05
C LEU A 105 -15.34 2.42 0.68
N GLN A 106 -16.27 1.68 0.07
CA GLN A 106 -16.14 1.13 -1.28
C GLN A 106 -16.05 2.23 -2.33
N TRP A 107 -16.95 3.23 -2.32
CA TRP A 107 -16.90 4.35 -3.27
C TRP A 107 -15.61 5.17 -3.13
N THR A 108 -15.17 5.40 -1.90
CA THR A 108 -13.90 6.07 -1.64
C THR A 108 -12.72 5.27 -2.22
N TYR A 109 -12.77 3.94 -2.10
CA TYR A 109 -11.80 3.04 -2.71
C TYR A 109 -11.83 3.08 -4.24
N VAL A 110 -13.02 3.09 -4.86
CA VAL A 110 -13.20 3.23 -6.32
C VAL A 110 -12.59 4.56 -6.81
N VAL A 111 -12.93 5.68 -6.15
CA VAL A 111 -12.38 7.00 -6.49
C VAL A 111 -10.86 6.99 -6.40
N TYR A 112 -10.30 6.36 -5.36
CA TYR A 112 -8.85 6.22 -5.20
C TYR A 112 -8.21 5.41 -6.34
N LEU A 113 -8.80 4.27 -6.71
CA LEU A 113 -8.28 3.46 -7.83
C LEU A 113 -8.36 4.19 -9.16
N VAL A 114 -9.45 4.93 -9.42
CA VAL A 114 -9.60 5.74 -10.64
C VAL A 114 -8.56 6.86 -10.67
N ALA A 115 -8.34 7.55 -9.55
CA ALA A 115 -7.29 8.55 -9.44
C ALA A 115 -5.89 7.95 -9.67
N LEU A 116 -5.65 6.75 -9.16
CA LEU A 116 -4.42 5.99 -9.38
C LEU A 116 -4.23 5.66 -10.86
N ILE A 117 -5.27 5.16 -11.54
CA ILE A 117 -5.26 4.88 -12.99
C ILE A 117 -4.95 6.17 -13.77
N ALA A 118 -5.65 7.26 -13.46
CA ALA A 118 -5.43 8.55 -14.11
C ALA A 118 -3.97 9.00 -13.94
N LEU A 119 -3.43 8.95 -12.72
CA LEU A 119 -2.04 9.30 -12.45
C LEU A 119 -1.06 8.36 -13.17
N LEU A 120 -1.37 7.06 -13.28
CA LEU A 120 -0.58 6.09 -14.04
C LEU A 120 -0.62 6.34 -15.55
N ILE A 121 -1.71 6.87 -16.11
CA ILE A 121 -1.82 7.22 -17.55
C ILE A 121 -1.14 8.56 -17.82
N LEU A 122 -1.41 9.58 -17.00
CA LEU A 122 -0.83 10.93 -17.12
C LEU A 122 0.68 10.95 -16.83
N ARG A 123 1.23 9.87 -16.25
CA ARG A 123 2.66 9.70 -16.04
C ARG A 123 3.41 9.69 -17.38
N ARG A 124 3.81 10.86 -17.84
CA ARG A 124 4.86 10.99 -18.84
C ARG A 124 6.15 10.62 -18.12
N GLU A 125 6.89 9.63 -18.63
CA GLU A 125 8.25 9.40 -18.18
C GLU A 125 9.01 10.71 -18.45
N ARG A 126 9.08 11.59 -17.44
CA ARG A 126 10.02 12.69 -17.48
C ARG A 126 11.36 11.99 -17.53
N LYS A 127 11.97 11.99 -18.72
CA LYS A 127 13.35 11.62 -18.95
C LYS A 127 14.12 12.29 -17.81
N ASP A 128 14.69 11.49 -16.91
CA ASP A 128 15.42 11.98 -15.75
C ASP A 128 16.52 12.90 -16.30
N GLY A 129 16.22 14.19 -16.31
CA GLY A 129 17.19 15.23 -16.59
C GLY A 129 18.14 15.20 -15.41
N SER A 130 19.34 14.68 -15.65
CA SER A 130 20.44 14.59 -14.71
C SER A 130 20.97 15.94 -14.20
N ASN A 131 20.22 17.03 -14.33
CA ASN A 131 20.63 18.36 -13.92
C ASN A 131 19.57 18.96 -12.99
N GLU A 132 19.78 18.71 -11.70
CA GLU A 132 19.47 19.55 -10.53
C GLU A 132 19.44 18.63 -9.29
N ALA A 133 20.53 17.91 -9.07
CA ALA A 133 20.83 17.36 -7.76
C ALA A 133 21.27 18.50 -6.84
N GLY A 134 20.37 19.45 -6.58
CA GLY A 134 20.46 20.27 -5.39
C GLY A 134 20.25 19.35 -4.20
N ASP A 135 21.20 19.32 -3.28
CA ASP A 135 21.14 18.62 -2.02
C ASP A 135 19.97 19.17 -1.18
N ARG A 136 18.73 18.79 -1.51
CA ARG A 136 17.51 19.22 -0.81
C ARG A 136 17.36 18.44 0.51
N ASN A 137 18.44 18.23 1.27
CA ASN A 137 18.32 17.56 2.57
C ASN A 137 17.37 18.33 3.51
N ASP A 138 17.24 19.64 3.32
CA ASP A 138 16.43 20.54 4.16
C ASP A 138 15.03 20.81 3.57
N LEU A 139 14.24 19.74 3.36
CA LEU A 139 12.81 19.93 3.16
C LEU A 139 12.17 20.38 4.49
N PRO A 140 11.27 21.38 4.47
CA PRO A 140 10.58 21.82 5.68
C PRO A 140 9.78 20.68 6.30
N TRP A 141 9.83 20.58 7.62
CA TRP A 141 9.19 19.50 8.38
C TRP A 141 7.67 19.48 8.21
N LEU A 142 7.02 20.64 8.04
CA LEU A 142 5.58 20.76 7.97
C LEU A 142 4.98 20.06 6.73
N PRO A 143 5.43 20.32 5.47
CA PRO A 143 4.95 19.55 4.32
C PRO A 143 5.24 18.05 4.41
N LEU A 144 6.37 17.65 4.99
CA LEU A 144 6.68 16.24 5.21
C LEU A 144 5.69 15.59 6.19
N LEU A 145 5.36 16.29 7.28
CA LEU A 145 4.35 15.86 8.24
C LEU A 145 2.97 15.78 7.59
N LEU A 146 2.57 16.76 6.77
CA LEU A 146 1.28 16.75 6.07
C LEU A 146 1.18 15.61 5.06
N ILE A 147 2.24 15.33 4.30
CA ILE A 147 2.30 14.17 3.41
C ILE A 147 2.16 12.87 4.22
N GLY A 148 2.87 12.78 5.34
CA GLY A 148 2.73 11.69 6.29
C GLY A 148 1.29 11.53 6.76
N MET A 149 0.67 12.61 7.23
CA MET A 149 -0.70 12.61 7.73
C MET A 149 -1.71 12.19 6.67
N LEU A 150 -1.61 12.69 5.44
CA LEU A 150 -2.49 12.28 4.35
C LEU A 150 -2.26 10.83 3.94
N ALA A 151 -1.02 10.38 3.89
CA ALA A 151 -0.69 8.99 3.58
C ALA A 151 -1.17 8.03 4.68
N GLY A 152 -0.97 8.40 5.94
CA GLY A 152 -1.46 7.69 7.11
C GLY A 152 -2.97 7.62 7.10
N PHE A 153 -3.65 8.76 6.94
CA PHE A 153 -5.12 8.82 6.87
C PHE A 153 -5.65 7.92 5.75
N SER A 154 -5.09 8.01 4.54
CA SER A 154 -5.46 7.13 3.43
C SER A 154 -5.20 5.66 3.74
N SER A 155 -4.10 5.35 4.43
CA SER A 155 -3.76 3.99 4.85
C SER A 155 -4.75 3.44 5.87
N GLY A 156 -5.02 4.19 6.94
CA GLY A 156 -5.96 3.80 8.00
C GLY A 156 -7.41 3.76 7.51
N PHE A 157 -7.78 4.64 6.57
CA PHE A 157 -9.13 4.71 6.04
C PHE A 157 -9.39 3.63 4.98
N MET A 158 -8.44 3.35 4.09
CA MET A 158 -8.66 2.44 2.96
C MET A 158 -7.99 1.06 3.12
N GLY A 159 -7.08 0.87 4.08
CA GLY A 159 -6.32 -0.36 4.28
C GLY A 159 -5.19 -0.58 3.26
N ILE A 160 -4.80 0.43 2.49
CA ILE A 160 -3.90 0.31 1.31
C ILE A 160 -2.39 0.40 1.62
N GLY A 161 -1.99 0.80 2.82
CA GLY A 161 -0.58 0.86 3.23
C GLY A 161 0.21 2.12 2.84
N GLY A 162 -0.47 3.20 2.42
CA GLY A 162 0.05 4.59 2.33
C GLY A 162 1.25 4.90 1.41
N GLY A 163 2.01 3.91 0.93
CA GLY A 163 3.25 4.14 0.19
C GLY A 163 3.07 4.89 -1.14
N LEU A 164 1.96 4.66 -1.84
CA LEU A 164 1.65 5.45 -3.04
C LEU A 164 1.44 6.92 -2.69
N ALA A 165 0.68 7.23 -1.63
CA ALA A 165 0.42 8.59 -1.21
C ALA A 165 1.72 9.32 -0.82
N ILE A 166 2.65 8.63 -0.13
CA ILE A 166 3.99 9.17 0.17
C ILE A 166 4.74 9.46 -1.13
N THR A 167 4.76 8.50 -2.06
CA THR A 167 5.47 8.63 -3.34
C THR A 167 4.93 9.81 -4.15
N VAL A 168 3.61 9.94 -4.26
CA VAL A 168 2.94 11.02 -5.01
C VAL A 168 3.13 12.36 -4.30
N GLY A 169 2.96 12.41 -2.97
CA GLY A 169 3.13 13.64 -2.19
C GLY A 169 4.54 14.23 -2.32
N LEU A 170 5.56 13.37 -2.26
CA LEU A 170 6.96 13.79 -2.45
C LEU A 170 7.25 14.19 -3.90
N ALA A 171 6.85 13.36 -4.88
CA ALA A 171 7.19 13.58 -6.27
C ALA A 171 6.41 14.75 -6.91
N ALA A 172 5.10 14.84 -6.66
CA ALA A 172 4.25 15.88 -7.22
C ALA A 172 4.23 17.13 -6.34
N GLY A 173 4.11 16.97 -5.01
CA GLY A 173 4.00 18.10 -4.07
C GLY A 173 5.32 18.80 -3.82
N LEU A 174 6.38 18.05 -3.49
CA LEU A 174 7.70 18.62 -3.15
C LEU A 174 8.71 18.57 -4.30
N ARG A 175 8.29 18.06 -5.46
CA ARG A 175 9.13 17.89 -6.67
C ARG A 175 10.40 17.07 -6.39
N VAL A 176 10.32 16.13 -5.45
CA VAL A 176 11.41 15.21 -5.15
C VAL A 176 11.58 14.27 -6.35
N PRO A 177 12.82 13.94 -6.77
CA PRO A 177 13.04 13.00 -7.86
C PRO A 177 12.31 11.68 -7.60
N GLN A 178 11.64 11.16 -8.63
CA GLN A 178 10.72 10.03 -8.50
C GLN A 178 11.35 8.81 -7.83
N HIS A 179 12.59 8.48 -8.21
CA HIS A 179 13.34 7.39 -7.62
C HIS A 179 13.58 7.59 -6.11
N GLN A 180 13.84 8.84 -5.68
CA GLN A 180 14.00 9.15 -4.26
C GLN A 180 12.68 9.04 -3.50
N ALA A 181 11.59 9.57 -4.05
CA ALA A 181 10.25 9.44 -3.45
C ALA A 181 9.85 7.97 -3.29
N GLN A 182 10.16 7.13 -4.28
CA GLN A 182 9.94 5.67 -4.21
C GLN A 182 10.79 5.02 -3.12
N LEU A 183 12.09 5.34 -3.04
CA LEU A 183 12.96 4.81 -1.97
C LEU A 183 12.45 5.18 -0.58
N VAL A 184 12.01 6.44 -0.38
CA VAL A 184 11.41 6.87 0.89
C VAL A 184 10.15 6.07 1.21
N SER A 185 9.26 5.88 0.24
CA SER A 185 8.07 5.04 0.42
C SER A 185 8.39 3.58 0.77
N LEU A 186 9.46 3.00 0.24
CA LEU A 186 9.83 1.61 0.52
C LEU A 186 10.24 1.40 1.98
N ILE A 187 10.85 2.41 2.62
CA ILE A 187 11.20 2.38 4.05
C ILE A 187 9.94 2.21 4.91
N PHE A 188 8.85 2.86 4.52
CA PHE A 188 7.57 2.79 5.22
C PHE A 188 6.87 1.44 5.09
N SER A 189 7.34 0.55 4.20
CA SER A 189 6.96 -0.86 4.16
C SER A 189 7.78 -1.75 5.12
N ILE A 190 8.84 -1.21 5.72
CA ILE A 190 9.68 -1.87 6.73
C ILE A 190 9.29 -1.40 8.12
N ILE A 191 9.07 -0.08 8.27
CA ILE A 191 8.61 0.51 9.52
C ILE A 191 7.14 0.15 9.68
N PRO A 192 6.71 -0.41 10.83
CA PRO A 192 5.36 -0.88 11.05
C PRO A 192 4.39 0.30 11.31
N THR A 193 4.27 1.19 10.32
CA THR A 193 3.48 2.42 10.39
C THR A 193 1.97 2.19 10.37
N THR A 194 1.55 0.99 9.98
CA THR A 194 0.15 0.55 10.07
C THR A 194 -0.26 0.12 11.48
N VAL A 195 0.64 0.08 12.46
CA VAL A 195 0.32 -0.37 13.83
C VAL A 195 -0.84 0.42 14.46
N PRO A 196 -0.87 1.77 14.45
CA PRO A 196 -2.00 2.50 15.05
C PRO A 196 -3.35 2.16 14.40
N PRO A 197 -3.55 2.23 13.07
CA PRO A 197 -4.82 1.84 12.48
C PRO A 197 -5.10 0.34 12.65
N ALA A 198 -4.11 -0.55 12.52
CA ALA A 198 -4.29 -1.98 12.76
C ALA A 198 -4.81 -2.28 14.17
N TRP A 199 -4.28 -1.58 15.19
CA TRP A 199 -4.76 -1.68 16.56
C TRP A 199 -6.21 -1.25 16.70
N ILE A 200 -6.63 -0.17 16.05
CA ILE A 200 -8.03 0.30 16.07
C ILE A 200 -8.95 -0.78 15.50
N TYR A 201 -8.64 -1.33 14.32
CA TYR A 201 -9.47 -2.37 13.71
C TYR A 201 -9.48 -3.65 14.56
N TRP A 202 -8.33 -4.05 15.10
CA TRP A 202 -8.23 -5.20 15.99
C TRP A 202 -9.07 -5.03 17.26
N SER A 203 -9.00 -3.86 17.90
CA SER A 203 -9.80 -3.54 19.09
C SER A 203 -11.31 -3.57 18.86
N LYS A 204 -11.74 -3.36 17.60
CA LYS A 204 -13.14 -3.42 17.17
C LYS A 204 -13.55 -4.80 16.64
N GLY A 205 -12.65 -5.78 16.62
CA GLY A 205 -12.92 -7.12 16.07
C GLY A 205 -13.06 -7.15 14.55
N LEU A 206 -12.61 -6.12 13.83
CA LEU A 206 -12.75 -5.96 12.38
C LEU A 206 -11.61 -6.65 11.63
N MET A 207 -11.43 -7.95 11.84
CA MET A 207 -10.40 -8.74 11.18
C MET A 207 -10.89 -10.18 10.94
N VAL A 208 -10.35 -10.83 9.92
CA VAL A 208 -10.53 -12.28 9.76
C VAL A 208 -9.81 -13.03 10.87
N GLY A 209 -10.13 -14.31 11.04
CA GLY A 209 -9.43 -15.14 12.01
C GLY A 209 -7.92 -15.16 11.76
N TRP A 210 -7.15 -15.30 12.85
CA TRP A 210 -5.71 -15.58 12.84
C TRP A 210 -5.22 -16.64 11.84
N PRO A 211 -5.95 -17.73 11.56
CA PRO A 211 -5.50 -18.74 10.59
C PRO A 211 -5.34 -18.16 9.19
N ALA A 212 -6.32 -17.35 8.77
CA ALA A 212 -6.29 -16.65 7.49
C ALA A 212 -5.21 -15.59 7.48
N ILE A 213 -4.99 -14.85 8.58
CA ILE A 213 -3.89 -13.87 8.68
C ILE A 213 -2.52 -14.55 8.52
N ILE A 214 -2.30 -15.68 9.20
CA ILE A 214 -1.06 -16.46 9.07
C ILE A 214 -0.89 -16.96 7.63
N GLY A 215 -1.97 -17.45 7.02
CA GLY A 215 -1.99 -17.80 5.60
C GLY A 215 -1.60 -16.61 4.72
N ILE A 216 -2.22 -15.45 4.91
CA ILE A 216 -1.94 -14.21 4.18
C ILE A 216 -0.47 -13.84 4.27
N LEU A 217 0.12 -13.89 5.47
CA LEU A 217 1.54 -13.56 5.66
C LEU A 217 2.46 -14.53 4.92
N ALA A 218 2.20 -15.85 5.01
CA ALA A 218 2.97 -16.85 4.29
C ALA A 218 2.85 -16.66 2.76
N GLY A 219 1.62 -16.45 2.28
CA GLY A 219 1.35 -16.15 0.88
C GLY A 219 2.03 -14.86 0.41
N LEU A 220 2.04 -13.81 1.22
CA LEU A 220 2.69 -12.53 0.90
C LEU A 220 4.19 -12.69 0.69
N TRP A 221 4.88 -13.37 1.59
CA TRP A 221 6.33 -13.56 1.45
C TRP A 221 6.69 -14.37 0.22
N ILE A 222 5.92 -15.43 -0.08
CA ILE A 222 6.11 -16.25 -1.28
C ILE A 222 5.76 -15.42 -2.52
N GLY A 223 4.56 -14.85 -2.58
CA GLY A 223 4.04 -14.09 -3.70
C GLY A 223 4.92 -12.89 -4.05
N THR A 224 5.36 -12.11 -3.05
CA THR A 224 6.21 -10.92 -3.30
C THR A 224 7.57 -11.29 -3.92
N ASP A 225 8.19 -12.38 -3.48
CA ASP A 225 9.43 -12.87 -4.07
C ASP A 225 9.21 -13.38 -5.50
N LEU A 226 8.20 -14.22 -5.73
CA LEU A 226 7.86 -14.70 -7.08
C LEU A 226 7.51 -13.54 -8.03
N GLY A 227 6.69 -12.59 -7.59
CA GLY A 227 6.31 -11.43 -8.38
C GLY A 227 7.50 -10.56 -8.74
N ALA A 228 8.40 -10.31 -7.78
CA ALA A 228 9.62 -9.53 -8.02
C ALA A 228 10.56 -10.23 -9.02
N ARG A 229 10.70 -11.55 -8.95
CA ARG A 229 11.48 -12.33 -9.91
C ARG A 229 10.86 -12.29 -11.31
N ALA A 230 9.53 -12.46 -11.40
CA ALA A 230 8.80 -12.39 -12.66
C ALA A 230 8.93 -11.01 -13.33
N ALA A 231 8.99 -9.92 -12.55
CA ALA A 231 9.15 -8.57 -13.07
C ALA A 231 10.50 -8.33 -13.76
N ASN A 232 11.56 -9.06 -13.40
CA ASN A 232 12.91 -8.84 -13.96
C ASN A 232 12.99 -9.13 -15.47
N GLY A 233 12.10 -9.97 -16.01
CA GLY A 233 12.04 -10.30 -17.44
C GLY A 233 11.06 -9.46 -18.27
N VAL A 234 10.34 -8.52 -17.64
CA VAL A 234 9.24 -7.79 -18.28
C VAL A 234 9.65 -6.34 -18.57
N SER A 235 9.37 -5.88 -19.78
CA SER A 235 9.65 -4.50 -20.17
C SER A 235 8.84 -3.50 -19.33
N LYS A 236 9.40 -2.32 -19.03
CA LYS A 236 8.74 -1.28 -18.22
C LYS A 236 7.37 -0.88 -18.78
N SER A 237 7.23 -0.86 -20.11
CA SER A 237 5.97 -0.53 -20.80
C SER A 237 4.91 -1.60 -20.61
N LEU A 238 5.27 -2.88 -20.72
CA LEU A 238 4.36 -4.00 -20.48
C LEU A 238 3.95 -4.06 -19.01
N LEU A 239 4.89 -3.89 -18.08
CA LEU A 239 4.63 -3.84 -16.65
C LEU A 239 3.60 -2.74 -16.31
N ARG A 240 3.78 -1.54 -16.86
CA ARG A 240 2.84 -0.42 -16.68
C ARG A 240 1.45 -0.75 -17.25
N ARG A 241 1.36 -1.34 -18.43
CA ARG A 241 0.06 -1.74 -19.04
C ARG A 241 -0.65 -2.80 -18.20
N MET A 242 0.08 -3.81 -17.74
CA MET A 242 -0.46 -4.85 -16.86
C MET A 242 -0.97 -4.28 -15.54
N MET A 243 -0.22 -3.34 -14.94
CA MET A 243 -0.66 -2.64 -13.74
C MET A 243 -1.95 -1.84 -13.97
N ILE A 244 -2.03 -1.06 -15.05
CA ILE A 244 -3.26 -0.31 -15.38
C ILE A 244 -4.44 -1.27 -15.57
N GLY A 245 -4.27 -2.35 -16.32
CA GLY A 245 -5.33 -3.34 -16.55
C GLY A 245 -5.79 -4.01 -15.25
N PHE A 246 -4.85 -4.38 -14.39
CA PHE A 246 -5.16 -4.98 -13.10
C PHE A 246 -5.90 -4.01 -12.15
N VAL A 247 -5.43 -2.77 -12.03
CA VAL A 247 -6.10 -1.75 -11.21
C VAL A 247 -7.47 -1.40 -11.78
N ALA A 248 -7.63 -1.37 -13.10
CA ALA A 248 -8.93 -1.19 -13.74
C ALA A 248 -9.90 -2.34 -13.41
N LEU A 249 -9.45 -3.58 -13.45
CA LEU A 249 -10.24 -4.75 -13.05
C LEU A 249 -10.68 -4.65 -11.58
N MET A 250 -9.75 -4.28 -10.70
CA MET A 250 -10.02 -4.03 -9.28
C MET A 250 -11.07 -2.93 -9.09
N ALA A 251 -10.97 -1.82 -9.82
CA ALA A 251 -11.92 -0.72 -9.75
C ALA A 251 -13.31 -1.14 -10.22
N LEU A 252 -13.38 -1.94 -11.29
CA LEU A 252 -14.63 -2.44 -11.85
C LEU A 252 -15.31 -3.41 -10.89
N TYR A 253 -14.55 -4.31 -10.26
CA TYR A 253 -15.05 -5.21 -9.22
C TYR A 253 -15.57 -4.44 -7.99
N MET A 254 -14.82 -3.47 -7.49
CA MET A 254 -15.25 -2.67 -6.33
C MET A 254 -16.47 -1.81 -6.66
N SER A 255 -16.58 -1.31 -7.89
CA SER A 255 -17.77 -0.58 -8.35
C SER A 255 -19.00 -1.48 -8.39
N TYR A 256 -18.86 -2.71 -8.87
CA TYR A 256 -19.93 -3.70 -8.84
C TYR A 256 -20.40 -3.97 -7.40
N LYS A 257 -19.47 -4.24 -6.47
CA LYS A 257 -19.80 -4.45 -5.04
C LYS A 257 -20.36 -3.21 -4.34
N ALA A 258 -20.09 -2.01 -4.86
CA ALA A 258 -20.64 -0.77 -4.32
C ALA A 258 -22.08 -0.50 -4.76
N LEU A 259 -22.52 -1.13 -5.84
CA LEU A 259 -23.85 -0.97 -6.43
C LEU A 259 -24.84 -2.06 -5.99
N PHE A 260 -24.35 -3.24 -5.60
CA PHE A 260 -25.12 -4.43 -5.22
C PHE A 260 -24.66 -4.96 -3.88
#